data_AF-A0A8A1LY82-F1
#
_entry.id   AF-A0A8A1LY82-F1
#
_cell.length_a   1.000
_cell.length_b   1.000
_cell.length_c   1.000
_cell.angle_alpha   90.00
_cell.angle_beta   90.00
_cell.angle_gamma   90.00
#
_symmetry.space_group_name_H-M   'P 1'
#
loop_
_entity.id
_entity.type
_entity.pdbx_description
1 polymer ?
#
loop_
_entity_poly.entity_id
_entity_poly.type
_entity_poly.pdbx_seq_one_letter_code
_entity_poly.pdbx_strand_id
1 'polypeptide(L)'
;MQFCSPDRLHRKGPSFACDMWSYMFLFAELYLGYPPFPTHLKGGIISGIIRCLGPLPEEWKGLYTHPGSLDSWYDQQKTSDPGHDLASTIAYFCPEADPVEQKHVHSIMSSVFSYYPENRLTATQLLQDPSFRAIMHKYGC
;
A
#
# COMPACT_ATOMS: atom_id res chain seq x y z
N MET A 1 14.44 -0.89 1.44
CA MET A 1 13.26 -1.41 2.17
C MET A 1 11.93 -0.87 1.65
N GLN A 2 11.88 0.29 0.99
CA GLN A 2 10.62 0.95 0.61
C GLN A 2 9.67 0.09 -0.26
N PHE A 3 10.21 -0.73 -1.16
CA PHE A 3 9.42 -1.65 -1.98
C PHE A 3 9.10 -2.98 -1.28
N CYS A 4 9.70 -3.27 -0.13
CA CYS A 4 9.54 -4.55 0.55
C CYS A 4 8.16 -4.63 1.21
N SER A 5 7.45 -5.73 0.99
CA SER A 5 6.12 -5.90 1.57
C SER A 5 6.17 -6.09 3.09
N PRO A 6 5.12 -5.67 3.83
CA PRO A 6 5.08 -5.77 5.28
C PRO A 6 5.32 -7.19 5.79
N ASP A 7 4.75 -8.20 5.14
CA ASP A 7 4.91 -9.61 5.49
C ASP A 7 6.39 -10.05 5.44
N ARG A 8 7.13 -9.64 4.41
CA ARG A 8 8.56 -9.93 4.27
C ARG A 8 9.38 -9.30 5.38
N LEU A 9 8.98 -8.11 5.83
CA LEU A 9 9.59 -7.43 6.96
C LEU A 9 9.25 -8.10 8.30
N HIS A 10 8.23 -8.97 8.35
CA HIS A 10 7.75 -9.69 9.54
C HIS A 10 7.97 -11.21 9.47
N ARG A 11 9.17 -11.65 9.05
CA ARG A 11 9.60 -13.05 8.98
C ARG A 11 8.75 -13.98 8.10
N LYS A 12 7.81 -13.46 7.29
CA LYS A 12 7.11 -14.30 6.33
C LYS A 12 8.00 -14.57 5.11
N GLY A 13 7.92 -15.79 4.59
CA GLY A 13 8.71 -16.23 3.44
C GLY A 13 8.40 -15.44 2.15
N PRO A 14 9.31 -15.47 1.16
CA PRO A 14 9.03 -14.89 -0.16
C PRO A 14 7.84 -15.59 -0.84
N SER A 15 7.05 -14.84 -1.59
CA SER A 15 5.92 -15.34 -2.38
C SER A 15 5.61 -14.39 -3.53
N PHE A 16 4.86 -14.83 -4.54
CA PHE A 16 4.44 -13.94 -5.64
C PHE A 16 3.67 -12.70 -5.16
N ALA A 17 3.01 -12.77 -4.00
CA ALA A 17 2.29 -11.65 -3.42
C ALA A 17 3.22 -10.54 -2.88
N CYS A 18 4.50 -10.81 -2.57
CA CYS A 18 5.43 -9.72 -2.22
C CYS A 18 5.90 -8.95 -3.47
N ASP A 19 5.93 -9.61 -4.62
CA ASP A 19 6.21 -8.95 -5.91
C ASP A 19 5.04 -8.03 -6.29
N MET A 20 3.80 -8.47 -6.05
CA MET A 20 2.61 -7.63 -6.27
C MET A 20 2.61 -6.36 -5.43
N TRP A 21 3.06 -6.43 -4.17
CA TRP A 21 3.25 -5.24 -3.34
C TRP A 21 4.30 -4.29 -3.94
N SER A 22 5.45 -4.84 -4.34
CA SER A 22 6.55 -4.06 -4.94
C SER A 22 6.11 -3.37 -6.23
N TYR A 23 5.37 -4.10 -7.08
CA TYR A 23 4.76 -3.59 -8.30
C TYR A 23 3.78 -2.46 -7.98
N MET A 24 2.89 -2.65 -6.99
CA MET A 24 1.92 -1.61 -6.63
C MET A 24 2.58 -0.36 -6.06
N PHE A 25 3.68 -0.50 -5.33
CA PHE A 25 4.48 0.64 -4.89
C PHE A 25 4.99 1.44 -6.09
N LEU A 26 5.55 0.77 -7.11
CA LEU A 26 6.03 1.41 -8.34
C LEU A 26 4.88 2.06 -9.13
N PHE A 27 3.78 1.34 -9.32
CA PHE A 27 2.58 1.87 -9.96
C PHE A 27 2.08 3.14 -9.27
N ALA A 28 2.01 3.11 -7.94
CA ALA A 28 1.59 4.25 -7.15
C ALA A 28 2.57 5.42 -7.24
N GLU A 29 3.87 5.17 -7.17
CA GLU A 29 4.89 6.21 -7.32
C GLU A 29 4.85 6.87 -8.70
N LEU A 30 4.60 6.09 -9.76
CA LEU A 30 4.42 6.62 -11.12
C LEU A 30 3.14 7.44 -11.26
N TYR A 31 2.04 7.00 -10.68
CA TYR A 31 0.76 7.70 -10.74
C TYR A 31 0.76 8.99 -9.90
N LEU A 32 1.28 8.94 -8.68
CA LEU A 32 1.29 10.07 -7.74
C LEU A 32 2.44 11.05 -8.01
N GLY A 33 3.50 10.62 -8.70
CA GLY A 33 4.75 11.36 -8.84
C GLY A 33 5.62 11.37 -7.57
N TYR A 34 5.15 10.72 -6.49
CA TYR A 34 5.82 10.63 -5.20
C TYR A 34 5.57 9.25 -4.56
N PRO A 35 6.43 8.78 -3.65
CA PRO A 35 6.20 7.52 -2.93
C PRO A 35 4.86 7.51 -2.17
N PRO A 36 4.07 6.42 -2.23
CA PRO A 36 2.74 6.36 -1.61
C PRO A 36 2.77 6.38 -0.09
N PHE A 37 3.90 6.05 0.53
CA PHE A 37 4.08 6.01 1.98
C PHE A 37 5.29 6.85 2.39
N PRO A 38 5.17 7.72 3.42
CA PRO A 38 6.29 8.51 3.90
C PRO A 38 7.35 7.62 4.59
N THR A 39 8.62 7.90 4.34
CA THR A 39 9.74 7.18 4.97
C THR A 39 10.39 7.94 6.13
N HIS A 40 10.09 9.23 6.27
CA HIS A 40 10.69 10.14 7.26
C HIS A 40 10.05 10.08 8.65
N LEU A 41 8.99 9.28 8.84
CA LEU A 41 8.33 9.14 10.13
C LEU A 41 9.19 8.31 11.10
N LYS A 42 9.02 8.53 12.41
CA LYS A 42 9.65 7.66 13.43
C LYS A 42 9.15 6.23 13.23
N GLY A 43 10.06 5.29 13.04
CA GLY A 43 9.74 3.90 12.66
C GLY A 43 9.79 3.64 11.14
N GLY A 44 10.16 4.65 10.35
CA GLY A 44 10.45 4.52 8.92
C GLY A 44 9.23 4.13 8.10
N ILE A 45 9.47 3.29 7.09
CA ILE A 45 8.45 2.87 6.12
C ILE A 45 7.22 2.23 6.77
N ILE A 46 7.38 1.41 7.82
CA ILE A 46 6.24 0.77 8.50
C ILE A 46 5.30 1.82 9.09
N SER A 47 5.86 2.87 9.71
CA SER A 47 5.05 3.97 10.24
C SER A 47 4.31 4.74 9.14
N GLY A 48 4.88 4.85 7.94
CA GLY A 48 4.19 5.41 6.78
C GLY A 48 3.06 4.53 6.28
N ILE A 49 3.31 3.22 6.19
CA ILE A 49 2.32 2.23 5.78
C ILE A 49 1.12 2.24 6.75
N ILE A 50 1.35 2.19 8.06
CA ILE A 50 0.23 2.20 9.03
C ILE A 50 -0.53 3.52 9.06
N ARG A 51 0.13 4.65 8.74
CA ARG A 51 -0.55 5.94 8.64
C ARG A 51 -1.60 5.90 7.53
N CYS A 52 -1.27 5.28 6.41
CA CYS A 52 -2.14 5.21 5.24
C CYS A 52 -3.14 4.04 5.29
N LEU A 53 -2.77 2.89 5.85
CA LEU A 53 -3.55 1.65 5.79
C LEU A 53 -4.15 1.20 7.13
N GLY A 54 -3.77 1.85 8.24
CA GLY A 54 -4.14 1.40 9.60
C GLY A 54 -3.15 0.40 10.18
N PRO A 55 -3.40 -0.13 11.39
CA PRO A 55 -2.43 -0.92 12.14
C PRO A 55 -2.11 -2.25 11.44
N LEU A 56 -0.88 -2.75 11.65
CA LEU A 56 -0.50 -4.10 11.27
C LEU A 56 -1.27 -5.13 12.11
N PRO A 57 -1.45 -6.37 11.60
CA PRO A 57 -2.07 -7.44 12.38
C PRO A 57 -1.33 -7.71 13.70
N GLU A 58 -2.08 -7.86 14.80
CA GLU A 58 -1.50 -8.01 16.14
C GLU A 58 -0.60 -9.24 16.24
N GLU A 59 -0.94 -10.33 15.55
CA GLU A 59 -0.18 -11.57 15.56
C GLU A 59 1.18 -11.47 14.86
N TRP A 60 1.48 -10.32 14.22
CA TRP A 60 2.80 -10.04 13.64
C TRP A 60 3.73 -9.35 14.64
N LYS A 61 3.24 -8.94 15.82
CA LYS A 61 4.04 -8.29 16.85
C LYS A 61 5.21 -9.18 17.26
N GLY A 62 6.40 -8.60 17.27
CA GLY A 62 7.65 -9.31 17.58
C GLY A 62 8.25 -10.11 16.41
N LEU A 63 7.60 -10.14 15.24
CA LEU A 63 8.14 -10.78 14.04
C LEU A 63 8.94 -9.82 13.16
N TYR A 64 8.95 -8.52 13.44
CA TYR A 64 9.71 -7.54 12.67
C TYR A 64 11.21 -7.87 12.67
N THR A 65 11.82 -7.83 11.49
CA THR A 65 13.17 -8.35 11.24
C THR A 65 14.29 -7.32 11.37
N HIS A 66 13.95 -6.05 11.53
CA HIS A 66 14.90 -4.93 11.55
C HIS A 66 14.87 -4.21 12.91
N PRO A 67 15.93 -3.48 13.29
CA PRO A 67 15.90 -2.67 14.50
C PRO A 67 14.83 -1.57 14.42
N GLY A 68 14.37 -1.10 15.58
CA GLY A 68 13.42 0.02 15.66
C GLY A 68 11.95 -0.37 15.53
N SER A 69 11.59 -1.61 15.86
CA SER A 69 10.18 -2.02 16.02
C SER A 69 9.46 -1.12 17.02
N LEU A 70 8.25 -0.66 16.69
CA LEU A 70 7.40 0.10 17.59
C LEU A 70 6.14 -0.70 17.92
N ASP A 71 5.82 -0.81 19.20
CA ASP A 71 4.61 -1.49 19.66
C ASP A 71 3.34 -0.85 19.10
N SER A 72 3.40 0.47 18.87
CA SER A 72 2.29 1.25 18.32
C SER A 72 1.90 0.87 16.89
N TRP A 73 2.69 0.06 16.19
CA TRP A 73 2.35 -0.44 14.84
C TRP A 73 1.22 -1.48 14.85
N TYR A 74 1.03 -2.16 15.98
CA TYR A 74 0.10 -3.29 16.12
C TYR A 74 -1.12 -2.94 16.98
N ASP A 75 -1.27 -1.65 17.32
CA ASP A 75 -2.36 -1.15 18.16
C ASP A 75 -3.68 -1.14 17.38
N GLN A 76 -4.52 -2.15 17.60
CA GLN A 76 -5.79 -2.34 16.89
C GLN A 76 -6.85 -1.27 17.23
N GLN A 77 -6.60 -0.41 18.22
CA GLN A 77 -7.48 0.74 18.49
C GLN A 77 -7.22 1.91 17.54
N LYS A 78 -6.11 1.88 16.80
CA LYS A 78 -5.79 2.89 15.80
C LYS A 78 -6.43 2.57 14.47
N THR A 79 -6.75 3.62 13.74
CA THR A 79 -7.16 3.55 12.33
C THR A 79 -6.12 4.23 11.45
N SER A 80 -6.27 4.12 10.14
CA SER A 80 -5.58 5.03 9.22
C SER A 80 -5.89 6.47 9.61
N ASP A 81 -4.94 7.37 9.35
CA ASP A 81 -5.10 8.79 9.55
C ASP A 81 -6.04 9.34 8.45
N PRO A 82 -7.21 9.91 8.78
CA PRO A 82 -8.16 10.37 7.76
C PRO A 82 -7.58 11.39 6.78
N GLY A 83 -6.59 12.19 7.18
CA GLY A 83 -5.93 13.16 6.31
C GLY A 83 -4.81 12.56 5.44
N HIS A 84 -4.43 11.30 5.70
CA HIS A 84 -3.29 10.64 5.06
C HIS A 84 -3.59 9.19 4.66
N ASP A 85 -4.85 8.77 4.64
CA ASP A 85 -5.25 7.49 4.06
C ASP A 85 -4.97 7.47 2.55
N LEU A 86 -5.15 6.31 1.90
CA LEU A 86 -4.88 6.18 0.47
C LEU A 86 -5.72 7.14 -0.37
N ALA A 87 -6.99 7.36 -0.03
CA ALA A 87 -7.89 8.22 -0.79
C ALA A 87 -7.45 9.69 -0.70
N SER A 88 -7.17 10.16 0.53
CA SER A 88 -6.64 11.50 0.79
C SER A 88 -5.27 11.71 0.15
N THR A 89 -4.42 10.68 0.14
CA THR A 89 -3.12 10.72 -0.54
C THR A 89 -3.28 10.87 -2.05
N ILE A 90 -4.16 10.10 -2.68
CA ILE A 90 -4.47 10.21 -4.11
C ILE A 90 -5.02 11.60 -4.45
N ALA A 91 -6.00 12.08 -3.70
CA ALA A 91 -6.63 13.38 -3.94
C ALA A 91 -5.64 14.54 -3.77
N TYR A 92 -4.69 14.41 -2.83
CA TYR A 92 -3.67 15.43 -2.59
C TYR A 92 -2.64 15.52 -3.71
N PHE A 93 -2.11 14.38 -4.18
CA PHE A 93 -1.05 14.35 -5.19
C PHE A 93 -1.56 14.42 -6.63
N CYS A 94 -2.82 14.04 -6.87
CA CYS A 94 -3.44 14.07 -8.19
C CYS A 94 -4.73 14.93 -8.19
N PRO A 95 -4.65 16.24 -7.89
CA PRO A 95 -5.83 17.10 -7.80
C PRO A 95 -6.56 17.27 -9.14
N GLU A 96 -5.86 17.12 -10.26
CA GLU A 96 -6.41 17.22 -11.61
C GLU A 96 -7.13 15.94 -12.08
N ALA A 97 -6.90 14.81 -11.40
CA ALA A 97 -7.55 13.56 -11.74
C ALA A 97 -9.04 13.64 -11.41
N ASP A 98 -9.89 13.22 -12.33
CA ASP A 98 -11.33 13.24 -12.11
C ASP A 98 -11.74 12.26 -11.00
N PRO A 99 -12.89 12.45 -10.31
CA PRO A 99 -13.29 11.59 -9.21
C PRO A 99 -13.46 10.11 -9.57
N VAL A 100 -13.74 9.79 -10.84
CA VAL A 100 -13.90 8.41 -11.31
C VAL A 100 -12.53 7.74 -11.41
N GLU A 101 -11.55 8.44 -12.00
CA GLU A 101 -10.15 8.01 -12.02
C GLU A 101 -9.60 7.79 -10.60
N GLN A 102 -9.77 8.76 -9.71
CA GLN A 102 -9.29 8.63 -8.32
C GLN A 102 -9.89 7.39 -7.63
N LYS A 103 -11.18 7.12 -7.88
CA LYS A 103 -11.87 5.94 -7.35
C LYS A 103 -11.29 4.63 -7.92
N HIS A 104 -10.99 4.58 -9.21
CA HIS A 104 -10.37 3.41 -9.82
C HIS A 104 -8.98 3.14 -9.24
N VAL A 105 -8.14 4.18 -9.14
CA VAL A 105 -6.80 4.06 -8.57
C VAL A 105 -6.86 3.63 -7.10
N HIS A 106 -7.74 4.26 -6.31
CA HIS A 106 -7.93 3.87 -4.92
C HIS A 106 -8.35 2.40 -4.79
N SER A 107 -9.26 1.93 -5.65
CA SER A 107 -9.69 0.53 -5.68
C SER A 107 -8.51 -0.41 -5.94
N ILE A 108 -7.71 -0.14 -6.97
CA ILE A 108 -6.55 -0.96 -7.35
C ILE A 108 -5.51 -1.00 -6.22
N MET A 109 -5.14 0.17 -5.69
CA MET A 109 -4.15 0.30 -4.63
C MET A 109 -4.60 -0.43 -3.36
N SER A 110 -5.87 -0.26 -2.96
CA SER A 110 -6.42 -0.92 -1.77
C SER A 110 -6.45 -2.46 -1.91
N SER A 111 -6.69 -2.98 -3.12
CA SER A 111 -6.73 -4.42 -3.36
C SER A 111 -5.34 -5.09 -3.37
N VAL A 112 -4.26 -4.33 -3.59
CA VAL A 112 -2.89 -4.88 -3.59
C VAL A 112 -2.11 -4.51 -2.32
N PHE A 113 -2.33 -3.32 -1.75
CA PHE A 113 -1.80 -2.94 -0.44
C PHE A 113 -2.57 -3.57 0.72
N SER A 114 -2.84 -4.88 0.63
CA SER A 114 -3.34 -5.66 1.75
C SER A 114 -2.18 -6.21 2.59
N TYR A 115 -2.31 -6.22 3.92
CA TYR A 115 -1.28 -6.79 4.78
C TYR A 115 -1.09 -8.29 4.51
N TYR A 116 -2.18 -9.03 4.48
CA TYR A 116 -2.18 -10.47 4.25
C TYR A 116 -1.86 -10.78 2.78
N PRO A 117 -0.76 -11.50 2.48
CA PRO A 117 -0.38 -11.87 1.13
C PRO A 117 -1.49 -12.57 0.33
N GLU A 118 -2.26 -13.42 0.98
CA GLU A 118 -3.39 -14.18 0.43
C GLU A 118 -4.57 -13.31 -0.03
N ASN A 119 -4.67 -12.08 0.50
CA ASN A 119 -5.74 -11.14 0.15
C ASN A 119 -5.32 -10.17 -0.96
N ARG A 120 -4.05 -10.19 -1.40
CA ARG A 120 -3.58 -9.33 -2.49
C ARG A 120 -4.01 -9.91 -3.83
N LEU A 121 -4.41 -9.04 -4.76
CA LEU A 121 -4.60 -9.46 -6.15
C LEU A 121 -3.31 -10.04 -6.71
N THR A 122 -3.44 -11.16 -7.41
CA THR A 122 -2.38 -11.71 -8.26
C THR A 122 -2.22 -10.86 -9.53
N ALA A 123 -1.10 -11.02 -10.25
CA ALA A 123 -0.90 -10.35 -11.53
C ALA A 123 -2.02 -10.66 -12.54
N THR A 124 -2.45 -11.91 -12.64
CA THR A 124 -3.55 -12.32 -13.53
C THR A 124 -4.86 -11.66 -13.16
N GLN A 125 -5.19 -11.58 -11.87
CA GLN A 125 -6.41 -10.90 -11.42
C GLN A 125 -6.34 -9.40 -11.67
N LEU A 126 -5.19 -8.76 -11.42
CA LEU A 126 -5.00 -7.34 -11.68
C LEU A 126 -5.21 -7.00 -13.16
N LEU A 127 -4.68 -7.80 -14.08
CA LEU A 127 -4.89 -7.62 -15.54
C LEU A 127 -6.36 -7.77 -15.97
N GLN A 128 -7.19 -8.42 -15.14
CA GLN A 128 -8.62 -8.58 -15.38
C GLN A 128 -9.46 -7.57 -14.60
N ASP A 129 -8.86 -6.84 -13.66
CA ASP A 129 -9.56 -5.88 -12.80
C ASP A 129 -10.14 -4.73 -13.65
N PRO A 130 -11.45 -4.44 -13.53
CA PRO A 130 -12.09 -3.38 -14.31
C PRO A 130 -11.49 -1.99 -14.06
N SER A 131 -11.11 -1.70 -12.81
CA SER A 131 -10.50 -0.41 -12.47
C SER A 131 -9.11 -0.30 -13.08
N PHE A 132 -8.30 -1.35 -12.99
CA PHE A 132 -6.98 -1.39 -13.62
C PHE A 132 -7.09 -1.16 -15.13
N ARG A 133 -7.99 -1.88 -15.81
CA ARG A 133 -8.22 -1.70 -17.25
C ARG A 133 -8.70 -0.30 -17.61
N ALA A 134 -9.54 0.33 -16.79
CA ALA A 134 -10.01 1.69 -17.01
C ALA A 134 -8.84 2.70 -16.97
N ILE A 135 -7.93 2.55 -16.00
CA ILE A 135 -6.73 3.39 -15.91
C ILE A 135 -5.78 3.14 -17.08
N MET A 136 -5.47 1.88 -17.40
CA MET A 136 -4.59 1.56 -18.53
C MET A 136 -5.14 2.09 -19.86
N HIS A 137 -6.44 1.94 -20.10
CA HIS A 137 -7.11 2.50 -21.27
C HIS A 137 -7.02 4.05 -21.32
N LYS A 138 -7.18 4.73 -20.17
CA LYS A 138 -7.08 6.20 -20.10
C LYS A 138 -5.68 6.70 -20.48
N TYR A 139 -4.63 5.99 -20.08
CA TYR A 139 -3.24 6.37 -20.35
C TYR A 139 -2.63 5.72 -21.60
N GLY A 140 -3.41 4.95 -22.36
CA GLY A 140 -2.97 4.36 -23.63
C GLY A 140 -2.02 3.17 -23.49
N CYS A 141 -2.14 2.41 -22.40
CA CYS A 141 -1.37 1.20 -22.12
C CYS A 141 -2.19 -0.08 -22.24
#